data_AF-A0A6N3CZ94-F1
#
_entry.id   AF-A0A6N3CZ94-F1
#
_cell.length_a   1.000
_cell.length_b   1.000
_cell.length_c   1.000
_cell.angle_alpha   90.00
_cell.angle_beta   90.00
_cell.angle_gamma   90.00
#
_symmetry.space_group_name_H-M   'P 1'
#
loop_
_entity.id
_entity.type
_entity.pdbx_description
1 polymer ?
#
loop_
_entity_poly.entity_id
_entity_poly.type
_entity_poly.pdbx_seq_one_letter_code
_entity_poly.pdbx_strand_id
1 'polypeptide(L)'
;MELKHQKRCDDMNFFEDLQLVYKKAGQDTLLKIKKAPQFLIFPFIYGIIYMLGLFLIGRLLARSYAPIIGFIIPLLTALILSSYFSVLSDLIYYNRISFRNFSKTFMAYFASIYSVYFILMIISFLMPGIGVMMGATTLVGALIALALNPIAESIYIRGEYYTSAYTHSLSFMKENFLLWTLPFLIYLGILHLLGFDFTFMISSNSIVDIPLGENIMTGLSYLNPIDPYNIKVLIASIITAVYAIFRGNLYRILVGSTRRKRAYMGEL
;
A
#
# COMPACT_ATOMS: atom_id res chain seq x y z
N MET A 1 -21.41 18.86 -31.90
CA MET A 1 -21.08 18.06 -30.70
C MET A 1 -19.60 18.18 -30.35
N GLU A 2 -18.70 18.05 -31.32
CA GLU A 2 -17.24 18.16 -31.15
C GLU A 2 -16.78 19.49 -30.51
N LEU A 3 -17.34 20.63 -30.92
CA LEU A 3 -17.00 21.95 -30.36
C LEU A 3 -17.35 22.10 -28.85
N LYS A 4 -18.37 21.39 -28.34
CA LYS A 4 -18.71 21.38 -26.91
C LYS A 4 -17.76 20.48 -26.10
N HIS A 5 -17.32 19.37 -26.69
CA HIS A 5 -16.35 18.47 -26.06
C HIS A 5 -14.94 19.05 -26.03
N GLN A 6 -14.52 19.75 -27.09
CA GLN A 6 -13.24 20.43 -27.15
C GLN A 6 -13.13 21.50 -26.05
N LYS A 7 -14.18 22.32 -25.87
CA LYS A 7 -14.23 23.38 -24.85
C LYS A 7 -14.16 22.80 -23.42
N ARG A 8 -14.83 21.68 -23.17
CA ARG A 8 -14.78 20.97 -21.87
C ARG A 8 -13.39 20.39 -21.56
N CYS A 9 -12.62 20.01 -22.59
CA CYS A 9 -11.24 19.52 -22.42
C CYS A 9 -10.27 20.62 -21.96
N ASP A 10 -10.50 21.84 -22.42
CA ASP A 10 -9.67 23.00 -22.08
C ASP A 10 -10.06 23.62 -20.73
N ASP A 11 -11.33 23.47 -20.31
CA ASP A 11 -11.89 24.11 -19.11
C ASP A 11 -11.89 23.25 -17.83
N MET A 12 -11.76 21.92 -17.91
CA MET A 12 -11.91 21.06 -16.71
C MET A 12 -10.85 21.38 -15.67
N ASN A 13 -11.23 22.00 -14.55
CA ASN A 13 -10.32 22.42 -13.48
C ASN A 13 -9.79 21.20 -12.67
N PHE A 14 -8.68 21.38 -11.94
CA PHE A 14 -8.10 20.36 -11.06
C PHE A 14 -9.11 19.83 -10.04
N PHE A 15 -9.94 20.70 -9.45
CA PHE A 15 -10.96 20.31 -8.49
C PHE A 15 -12.06 19.44 -9.11
N GLU A 16 -12.46 19.73 -10.35
CA GLU A 16 -13.44 18.91 -11.07
C GLU A 16 -12.87 17.54 -11.41
N ASP A 17 -11.60 17.48 -11.86
CA ASP A 17 -10.88 16.23 -12.10
C ASP A 17 -10.78 15.40 -10.81
N LEU A 18 -10.40 16.04 -9.71
CA LEU A 18 -10.29 15.41 -8.39
C LEU A 18 -11.63 14.83 -7.95
N GLN A 19 -12.71 15.62 -8.03
CA GLN A 19 -14.05 15.17 -7.67
C GLN A 19 -14.51 14.00 -8.54
N LEU A 20 -14.28 14.07 -9.85
CA LEU A 20 -14.66 13.01 -10.80
C LEU A 20 -13.93 11.71 -10.49
N VAL A 21 -12.60 11.77 -10.38
CA VAL A 21 -11.76 10.59 -10.13
C VAL A 21 -12.10 9.97 -8.77
N TYR A 22 -12.28 10.78 -7.72
CA TYR A 22 -12.52 10.27 -6.37
C TYR A 22 -13.94 9.72 -6.23
N LYS A 23 -14.92 10.36 -6.85
CA LYS A 23 -16.30 9.85 -6.89
C LYS A 23 -16.33 8.47 -7.55
N LYS A 24 -15.66 8.32 -8.70
CA LYS A 24 -15.58 7.03 -9.39
C LYS A 24 -14.84 5.98 -8.56
N ALA A 25 -13.64 6.30 -8.06
CA ALA A 25 -12.87 5.39 -7.22
C ALA A 25 -13.64 4.96 -5.96
N GLY A 26 -14.38 5.88 -5.33
CA GLY A 26 -15.24 5.62 -4.18
C GLY A 26 -16.43 4.71 -4.51
N GLN A 27 -17.12 4.95 -5.63
CA GLN A 27 -18.22 4.10 -6.09
C GLN A 27 -17.75 2.66 -6.38
N ASP A 28 -16.62 2.51 -7.08
CA ASP A 28 -16.02 1.20 -7.37
C ASP A 28 -15.60 0.49 -6.08
N THR A 29 -15.10 1.24 -5.10
CA THR A 29 -14.70 0.71 -3.79
C THR A 29 -15.90 0.19 -3.02
N LEU A 30 -16.98 0.97 -2.95
CA LEU A 30 -18.22 0.55 -2.30
C LEU A 30 -18.82 -0.68 -2.97
N LEU A 31 -18.80 -0.74 -4.30
CA LEU A 31 -19.26 -1.91 -5.06
C LEU A 31 -18.44 -3.16 -4.71
N LYS A 32 -17.11 -3.03 -4.62
CA LYS A 32 -16.21 -4.14 -4.28
C LYS A 32 -16.39 -4.61 -2.84
N ILE A 33 -16.52 -3.69 -1.90
CA ILE A 33 -16.80 -4.02 -0.49
C ILE A 33 -18.15 -4.73 -0.36
N LYS A 34 -19.19 -4.28 -1.07
CA LYS A 34 -20.49 -4.95 -1.05
C LYS A 34 -20.44 -6.38 -1.61
N LYS A 35 -19.62 -6.61 -2.65
CA LYS A 35 -19.47 -7.94 -3.27
C LYS A 35 -18.56 -8.88 -2.47
N ALA A 36 -17.57 -8.35 -1.76
CA ALA A 36 -16.62 -9.12 -0.97
C ALA A 36 -16.33 -8.46 0.39
N PRO A 37 -17.34 -8.39 1.30
CA PRO A 37 -17.20 -7.72 2.58
C PRO A 37 -16.14 -8.37 3.48
N GLN A 38 -15.88 -9.67 3.29
CA GLN A 38 -14.84 -10.40 4.00
C GLN A 38 -13.43 -9.82 3.78
N PHE A 39 -13.18 -9.04 2.72
CA PHE A 39 -11.88 -8.38 2.56
C PHE A 39 -11.58 -7.36 3.66
N LEU A 40 -12.62 -6.80 4.32
CA LEU A 40 -12.44 -5.79 5.36
C LEU A 40 -11.62 -6.27 6.56
N ILE A 41 -11.59 -7.57 6.81
CA ILE A 41 -10.82 -8.18 7.90
C ILE A 41 -9.44 -8.69 7.45
N PHE A 42 -9.11 -8.63 6.16
CA PHE A 42 -7.86 -9.20 5.64
C PHE A 42 -6.62 -8.51 6.17
N PRO A 43 -6.52 -7.16 6.21
CA PRO A 43 -5.36 -6.50 6.82
C PRO A 43 -5.10 -6.97 8.25
N PHE A 44 -6.16 -7.18 9.04
CA PHE A 44 -6.04 -7.70 10.40
C PHE A 44 -5.52 -9.15 10.42
N ILE A 45 -6.09 -10.05 9.62
CA ILE A 45 -5.67 -11.47 9.55
C ILE A 45 -4.21 -11.58 9.10
N TYR A 46 -3.86 -10.90 8.00
CA TYR A 46 -2.50 -10.93 7.46
C TYR A 46 -1.51 -10.24 8.42
N GLY A 47 -1.94 -9.17 9.11
CA GLY A 47 -1.17 -8.54 10.17
C GLY A 47 -0.85 -9.47 11.33
N ILE A 48 -1.81 -10.29 11.78
CA ILE A 48 -1.57 -11.33 12.79
C ILE A 48 -0.57 -12.36 12.27
N ILE A 49 -0.74 -12.86 11.04
CA ILE A 49 0.17 -13.85 10.44
C ILE A 49 1.59 -13.28 10.37
N TYR A 50 1.72 -12.02 9.98
CA TYR A 50 3.00 -11.32 9.91
C TYR A 50 3.66 -11.21 11.28
N MET A 51 2.94 -10.73 12.29
CA MET A 51 3.47 -10.60 13.65
C MET A 51 3.86 -11.95 14.27
N LEU A 52 3.07 -13.00 14.02
CA LEU A 52 3.42 -14.36 14.43
C LEU A 52 4.71 -14.83 13.75
N GLY A 53 4.87 -14.56 12.45
CA GLY A 53 6.10 -14.87 11.72
C GLY A 53 7.32 -14.15 12.30
N LEU A 54 7.21 -12.84 12.60
CA LEU A 54 8.27 -12.08 13.27
C LEU A 54 8.59 -12.62 14.67
N PHE A 55 7.56 -12.95 15.46
CA PHE A 55 7.74 -13.54 16.79
C PHE A 55 8.50 -14.86 16.73
N LEU A 56 8.16 -15.74 15.79
CA LEU A 56 8.84 -17.02 15.58
C LEU A 56 10.30 -16.82 15.15
N ILE A 57 10.56 -15.94 14.19
CA ILE A 57 11.93 -15.58 13.78
C ILE A 57 12.72 -15.05 14.97
N GLY A 58 12.15 -14.12 15.74
CA GLY A 58 12.78 -13.55 16.92
C GLY A 58 13.15 -14.61 17.96
N ARG A 59 12.23 -15.53 18.25
CA ARG A 59 12.45 -16.58 19.26
C ARG A 59 13.46 -17.63 18.82
N LEU A 60 13.47 -18.00 17.54
CA LEU A 60 14.29 -19.10 17.01
C LEU A 60 15.68 -18.64 16.57
N LEU A 61 15.81 -17.42 16.02
CA LEU A 61 17.01 -16.99 15.30
C LEU A 61 17.75 -15.81 15.96
N ALA A 62 17.07 -14.95 16.75
CA ALA A 62 17.67 -13.70 17.24
C ALA A 62 18.90 -13.88 18.12
N ARG A 63 18.99 -15.00 18.85
CA ARG A 63 20.10 -15.22 19.79
C ARG A 63 21.38 -15.70 19.12
N SER A 64 21.30 -16.33 17.94
CA SER A 64 22.44 -17.03 17.31
C SER A 64 22.78 -16.54 15.90
N TYR A 65 21.86 -15.88 15.19
CA TYR A 65 22.00 -15.57 13.76
C TYR A 65 21.59 -14.15 13.37
N ALA A 66 21.83 -13.17 14.24
CA ALA A 66 21.40 -11.78 14.06
C ALA A 66 21.68 -11.18 12.65
N PRO A 67 22.83 -11.42 11.98
CA PRO A 67 23.07 -10.90 10.63
C PRO A 67 22.18 -11.50 9.54
N ILE A 68 21.77 -12.77 9.69
CA ILE A 68 20.97 -13.50 8.70
C ILE A 68 19.50 -13.07 8.74
N ILE A 69 19.04 -12.60 9.90
CA ILE A 69 17.64 -12.14 10.11
C ILE A 69 17.29 -11.00 9.16
N GLY A 70 18.24 -10.12 8.85
CA GLY A 70 18.06 -9.03 7.88
C GLY A 70 17.69 -9.51 6.48
N PHE A 71 18.05 -10.74 6.10
CA PHE A 71 17.66 -11.37 4.83
C PHE A 71 16.38 -12.18 4.92
N ILE A 72 16.09 -12.76 6.09
CA ILE A 72 14.92 -13.63 6.31
C ILE A 72 13.63 -12.80 6.45
N ILE A 73 13.67 -11.66 7.15
CA ILE A 73 12.49 -10.82 7.34
C ILE A 73 11.89 -10.39 5.99
N PRO A 74 12.65 -9.82 5.04
CA PRO A 74 12.11 -9.45 3.74
C PRO A 74 11.54 -10.62 2.93
N LEU A 75 12.09 -11.85 3.09
CA LEU A 75 11.52 -13.05 2.48
C LEU A 75 10.15 -13.38 3.05
N LEU A 76 9.99 -13.35 4.38
CA LEU A 76 8.71 -13.56 5.04
C LEU A 76 7.70 -12.49 4.63
N THR A 77 8.09 -11.21 4.68
CA THR A 77 7.25 -10.08 4.27
C THR A 77 6.79 -10.25 2.83
N ALA A 78 7.71 -10.57 1.91
CA ALA A 78 7.37 -10.75 0.49
C ALA A 78 6.38 -11.90 0.24
N LEU A 79 6.48 -13.02 0.97
CA LEU A 79 5.53 -14.13 0.85
C LEU A 79 4.12 -13.73 1.32
N ILE A 80 4.04 -13.11 2.49
CA ILE A 80 2.76 -12.67 3.08
C ILE A 80 2.12 -11.61 2.19
N LEU A 81 2.90 -10.62 1.76
CA LEU A 81 2.43 -9.54 0.91
C LEU A 81 2.05 -10.03 -0.49
N SER A 82 2.75 -11.03 -1.04
CA SER A 82 2.37 -11.66 -2.32
C SER A 82 0.96 -12.24 -2.25
N SER A 83 0.67 -12.99 -1.18
CA SER A 83 -0.66 -13.57 -1.00
C SER A 83 -1.73 -12.49 -0.80
N TYR A 84 -1.44 -11.46 0.00
CA TYR A 84 -2.33 -10.31 0.19
C TYR A 84 -2.61 -9.58 -1.14
N PHE A 85 -1.57 -9.25 -1.90
CA PHE A 85 -1.68 -8.59 -3.20
C PHE A 85 -2.38 -9.43 -4.25
N SER A 86 -2.21 -10.75 -4.25
CA SER A 86 -2.97 -11.65 -5.11
C SER A 86 -4.47 -11.53 -4.84
N VAL A 87 -4.87 -11.54 -3.57
CA VAL A 87 -6.29 -11.42 -3.21
C VAL A 87 -6.83 -10.02 -3.50
N LEU A 88 -6.04 -8.97 -3.21
CA LEU A 88 -6.41 -7.59 -3.50
C LEU A 88 -6.57 -7.36 -5.02
N SER A 89 -5.65 -7.91 -5.83
CA SER A 89 -5.72 -7.85 -7.30
C SER A 89 -6.96 -8.56 -7.84
N ASP A 90 -7.27 -9.77 -7.35
CA ASP A 90 -8.49 -10.50 -7.71
C ASP A 90 -9.76 -9.71 -7.38
N LEU A 91 -9.80 -9.06 -6.22
CA LEU A 91 -10.90 -8.19 -5.83
C LEU A 91 -11.03 -6.98 -6.75
N ILE A 92 -9.91 -6.33 -7.07
CA ILE A 92 -9.89 -5.12 -7.91
C ILE A 92 -10.30 -5.41 -9.36
N TYR A 93 -9.87 -6.55 -9.93
CA TYR A 93 -10.15 -6.90 -11.33
C TYR A 93 -11.45 -7.66 -11.51
N TYR A 94 -11.77 -8.60 -10.61
CA TYR A 94 -12.88 -9.54 -10.81
C TYR A 94 -14.01 -9.38 -9.80
N ASN A 95 -13.91 -8.44 -8.84
CA ASN A 95 -14.89 -8.23 -7.77
C ASN A 95 -15.20 -9.49 -6.94
N ARG A 96 -14.25 -10.42 -6.84
CA ARG A 96 -14.40 -11.68 -6.11
C ARG A 96 -13.09 -12.07 -5.45
N ILE A 97 -13.18 -12.91 -4.44
CA ILE A 97 -12.04 -13.55 -3.78
C ILE A 97 -12.14 -15.05 -4.05
N SER A 98 -11.08 -15.65 -4.56
CA SER A 98 -11.01 -17.10 -4.78
C SER A 98 -9.95 -17.74 -3.89
N PHE A 99 -10.33 -18.82 -3.21
CA PHE A 99 -9.42 -19.63 -2.40
C PHE A 99 -9.03 -20.96 -3.06
N ARG A 100 -9.54 -21.23 -4.28
CA ARG A 100 -9.37 -22.53 -4.95
C ARG A 100 -7.89 -22.91 -5.16
N ASN A 101 -7.00 -21.91 -5.25
CA ASN A 101 -5.56 -22.08 -5.37
C ASN A 101 -4.80 -21.20 -4.37
N PHE A 102 -5.27 -21.11 -3.12
CA PHE A 102 -4.69 -20.21 -2.12
C PHE A 102 -3.19 -20.43 -1.89
N SER A 103 -2.66 -21.65 -1.97
CA SER A 103 -1.21 -21.85 -1.84
C SER A 103 -0.39 -21.14 -2.93
N LYS A 104 -0.96 -20.98 -4.14
CA LYS A 104 -0.29 -20.29 -5.25
C LYS A 104 -0.25 -18.77 -5.09
N THR A 105 -1.12 -18.19 -4.26
CA THR A 105 -1.15 -16.73 -4.04
C THR A 105 0.13 -16.23 -3.37
N PHE A 106 0.74 -17.05 -2.50
CA PHE A 106 2.02 -16.74 -1.86
C PHE A 106 3.19 -16.60 -2.83
N MET A 107 3.10 -17.19 -4.03
CA MET A 107 4.16 -17.12 -5.04
C MET A 107 3.83 -16.18 -6.21
N ALA A 108 2.60 -15.66 -6.29
CA ALA A 108 2.11 -14.88 -7.43
C ALA A 108 2.93 -13.61 -7.70
N TYR A 109 3.27 -12.86 -6.66
CA TYR A 109 4.04 -11.62 -6.72
C TYR A 109 5.33 -11.68 -5.89
N PHE A 110 5.66 -12.84 -5.31
CA PHE A 110 6.80 -13.00 -4.42
C PHE A 110 8.10 -12.49 -5.02
N ALA A 111 8.44 -12.90 -6.24
CA ALA A 111 9.67 -12.48 -6.91
C ALA A 111 9.71 -10.96 -7.13
N SER A 112 8.60 -10.37 -7.59
CA SER A 112 8.49 -8.92 -7.81
C SER A 112 8.64 -8.14 -6.51
N ILE A 113 7.95 -8.55 -5.44
CA ILE A 113 8.01 -7.89 -4.13
C ILE A 113 9.41 -8.03 -3.52
N TYR A 114 9.96 -9.25 -3.53
CA TYR A 114 11.30 -9.51 -3.00
C TYR A 114 12.38 -8.74 -3.75
N SER A 115 12.24 -8.58 -5.08
CA SER A 115 13.20 -7.80 -5.87
C SER A 115 13.28 -6.32 -5.45
N VAL A 116 12.15 -5.72 -5.09
CA VAL A 116 12.06 -4.36 -4.56
C VAL A 116 12.67 -4.31 -3.15
N TYR A 117 12.31 -5.25 -2.28
CA TYR A 117 12.94 -5.34 -0.95
C TYR A 117 14.45 -5.51 -1.01
N PHE A 118 14.94 -6.31 -1.95
CA PHE A 118 16.36 -6.57 -2.12
C PHE A 118 17.14 -5.29 -2.44
N ILE A 119 16.60 -4.43 -3.32
CA ILE A 119 17.20 -3.13 -3.63
C ILE A 119 17.18 -2.21 -2.40
N LEU A 120 16.05 -2.13 -1.67
CA LEU A 120 15.95 -1.33 -0.44
C LEU A 120 16.93 -1.81 0.65
N MET A 121 17.14 -3.12 0.75
CA MET A 121 18.08 -3.73 1.67
C MET A 121 19.54 -3.39 1.32
N ILE A 122 19.90 -3.38 0.03
CA ILE A 122 21.24 -2.90 -0.39
C ILE A 122 21.43 -1.43 0.00
N ILE A 123 20.43 -0.58 -0.25
CA ILE A 123 20.49 0.83 0.11
C ILE A 123 20.65 0.99 1.63
N SER A 124 19.90 0.25 2.44
CA SER A 124 19.97 0.34 3.89
C SER A 124 21.32 -0.12 4.45
N PHE A 125 21.99 -1.10 3.83
CA PHE A 125 23.35 -1.50 4.21
C PHE A 125 24.42 -0.45 3.87
N LEU A 126 24.21 0.35 2.82
CA LEU A 126 25.14 1.42 2.43
C LEU A 126 24.97 2.69 3.27
N MET A 127 23.78 2.93 3.83
CA MET A 127 23.46 4.16 4.57
C MET A 127 24.36 4.46 5.79
N PRO A 128 24.70 3.51 6.68
CA PRO A 128 25.56 3.76 7.84
C PRO A 128 26.95 4.29 7.47
N GLY A 129 27.47 3.93 6.29
CA GLY A 129 28.78 4.39 5.80
C GLY A 129 28.84 5.88 5.42
N ILE A 130 27.68 6.56 5.34
CA ILE A 130 27.56 7.94 4.88
C ILE A 130 27.53 8.94 6.06
N GLY A 131 27.57 8.46 7.31
CA GLY A 131 27.66 9.34 8.51
C GLY A 131 26.45 10.26 8.71
N VAL A 132 25.29 9.87 8.18
CA VAL A 132 24.08 10.70 8.19
C VAL A 132 23.52 10.78 9.62
N MET A 133 23.32 12.01 10.13
CA MET A 133 22.68 12.24 11.43
C MET A 133 21.27 11.64 11.46
N MET A 134 20.84 11.13 12.63
CA MET A 134 19.53 10.47 12.85
C MET A 134 18.33 11.28 12.31
N GLY A 135 18.36 12.61 12.34
CA GLY A 135 17.28 13.44 11.79
C GLY A 135 17.23 13.46 10.26
N ALA A 136 18.39 13.41 9.60
CA ALA A 136 18.49 13.40 8.14
C ALA A 136 18.08 12.04 7.55
N THR A 137 18.34 10.92 8.26
CA THR A 137 17.86 9.59 7.83
C THR A 137 16.33 9.50 7.83
N THR A 138 15.67 10.07 8.83
CA THR A 138 14.20 10.06 8.93
C THR A 138 13.55 10.91 7.83
N LEU A 139 14.11 12.09 7.54
CA LEU A 139 13.63 12.94 6.44
C LEU A 139 13.79 12.27 5.08
N VAL A 140 14.96 11.66 4.82
CA VAL A 140 15.19 10.90 3.58
C VAL A 140 14.22 9.74 3.47
N GLY A 141 14.01 8.97 4.54
CA GLY A 141 13.04 7.87 4.58
C GLY A 141 11.62 8.34 4.23
N ALA A 142 11.16 9.44 4.83
CA ALA A 142 9.84 10.02 4.54
C ALA A 142 9.70 10.47 3.08
N LEU A 143 10.73 11.09 2.51
CA LEU A 143 10.73 11.50 1.10
C LEU A 143 10.67 10.29 0.17
N ILE A 144 11.43 9.24 0.44
CA ILE A 144 11.39 8.00 -0.34
C ILE A 144 10.00 7.35 -0.20
N ALA A 145 9.44 7.28 1.00
CA ALA A 145 8.11 6.71 1.26
C ALA A 145 6.99 7.47 0.52
N LEU A 146 7.10 8.79 0.37
CA LEU A 146 6.19 9.60 -0.43
C LEU A 146 6.43 9.42 -1.94
N ALA A 147 7.68 9.43 -2.39
CA ALA A 147 8.02 9.36 -3.81
C ALA A 147 7.77 7.97 -4.43
N LEU A 148 7.95 6.91 -3.65
CA LEU A 148 7.74 5.53 -4.08
C LEU A 148 6.45 4.95 -3.54
N ASN A 149 5.60 5.75 -2.92
CA ASN A 149 4.32 5.34 -2.37
C ASN A 149 3.55 4.34 -3.27
N PRO A 150 3.34 4.58 -4.59
CA PRO A 150 2.56 3.69 -5.47
C PRO A 150 3.29 2.39 -5.90
N ILE A 151 4.42 2.04 -5.28
CA ILE A 151 5.22 0.87 -5.68
C ILE A 151 4.45 -0.45 -5.51
N ALA A 152 3.64 -0.56 -4.46
CA ALA A 152 2.75 -1.69 -4.26
C ALA A 152 1.81 -1.89 -5.47
N GLU A 153 1.12 -0.83 -5.87
CA GLU A 153 0.20 -0.86 -7.01
C GLU A 153 0.91 -1.12 -8.34
N SER A 154 2.13 -0.59 -8.51
CA SER A 154 2.97 -0.91 -9.66
C SER A 154 3.25 -2.41 -9.77
N ILE A 155 3.42 -3.09 -8.64
CA ILE A 155 3.66 -4.54 -8.61
C ILE A 155 2.36 -5.31 -8.92
N TYR A 156 1.30 -5.17 -8.11
CA TYR A 156 0.15 -6.10 -8.20
C TYR A 156 -0.91 -5.72 -9.25
N ILE A 157 -0.87 -4.48 -9.76
CA ILE A 157 -1.80 -4.03 -10.82
C ILE A 157 -1.11 -4.10 -12.18
N ARG A 158 0.15 -3.66 -12.28
CA ARG A 158 0.89 -3.64 -13.55
C ARG A 158 1.85 -4.80 -13.76
N GLY A 159 2.19 -5.56 -12.72
CA GLY A 159 3.13 -6.68 -12.84
C GLY A 159 4.60 -6.23 -12.92
N GLU A 160 4.92 -5.01 -12.47
CA GLU A 160 6.29 -4.48 -12.53
C GLU A 160 7.22 -5.17 -11.51
N TYR A 161 8.52 -5.20 -11.82
CA TYR A 161 9.52 -5.93 -11.03
C TYR A 161 10.91 -5.26 -11.12
N TYR A 162 11.80 -5.49 -10.14
CA TYR A 162 13.10 -4.80 -10.00
C TYR A 162 13.00 -3.27 -10.18
N THR A 163 13.87 -2.70 -11.01
CA THR A 163 14.00 -1.27 -11.28
C THR A 163 12.79 -0.69 -11.98
N SER A 164 12.04 -1.48 -12.76
CA SER A 164 10.86 -0.98 -13.49
C SER A 164 9.76 -0.51 -12.52
N ALA A 165 9.62 -1.20 -11.38
CA ALA A 165 8.69 -0.82 -10.32
C ALA A 165 9.01 0.57 -9.76
N TYR A 166 10.30 0.89 -9.56
CA TYR A 166 10.74 2.22 -9.10
C TYR A 166 10.51 3.29 -10.16
N THR A 167 10.94 3.06 -11.41
CA THR A 167 10.82 4.05 -12.47
C THR A 167 9.37 4.38 -12.76
N HIS A 168 8.49 3.37 -12.76
CA HIS A 168 7.05 3.59 -12.95
C HIS A 168 6.40 4.28 -11.77
N SER A 169 6.78 3.94 -10.54
CA SER A 169 6.28 4.64 -9.34
C SER A 169 6.63 6.13 -9.37
N LEU A 170 7.87 6.47 -9.72
CA LEU A 170 8.32 7.86 -9.82
C LEU A 170 7.62 8.60 -10.97
N SER A 171 7.48 7.96 -12.14
CA SER A 171 6.75 8.55 -13.27
C SER A 171 5.29 8.82 -12.91
N PHE A 172 4.65 7.86 -12.23
CA PHE A 172 3.28 8.01 -11.77
C PHE A 172 3.13 9.17 -10.78
N MET A 173 4.03 9.25 -9.79
CA MET A 173 4.02 10.35 -8.82
C MET A 173 4.26 11.70 -9.48
N LYS A 174 5.14 11.79 -10.48
CA LYS A 174 5.38 13.04 -11.22
C LYS A 174 4.11 13.59 -11.86
N GLU A 175 3.26 12.72 -12.39
CA GLU A 175 2.04 13.12 -13.11
C GLU A 175 0.83 13.30 -12.18
N ASN A 176 0.77 12.55 -11.07
CA ASN A 176 -0.42 12.43 -10.24
C ASN A 176 -0.20 12.76 -8.77
N PHE A 177 0.91 13.44 -8.42
CA PHE A 177 1.32 13.72 -7.04
C PHE A 177 0.15 14.12 -6.14
N LEU A 178 -0.56 15.21 -6.47
CA LEU A 178 -1.64 15.74 -5.64
C LEU A 178 -2.84 14.79 -5.53
N LEU A 179 -3.22 14.13 -6.62
CA LEU A 179 -4.35 13.19 -6.65
C LEU A 179 -4.03 11.91 -5.87
N TRP A 180 -2.76 11.56 -5.74
CA TRP A 180 -2.32 10.36 -5.05
C TRP A 180 -2.00 10.59 -3.57
N THR A 181 -1.33 11.70 -3.24
CA THR A 181 -0.91 11.98 -1.86
C THR A 181 -2.07 12.40 -0.98
N LEU A 182 -3.09 13.08 -1.52
CA LEU A 182 -4.22 13.55 -0.72
C LEU A 182 -4.97 12.41 0.01
N PRO A 183 -5.38 11.29 -0.63
CA PRO A 183 -6.05 10.20 0.08
C PRO A 183 -5.11 9.50 1.05
N PHE A 184 -3.81 9.45 0.77
CA PHE A 184 -2.81 8.93 1.72
C PHE A 184 -2.74 9.79 2.98
N LEU A 185 -2.67 11.12 2.85
CA LEU A 185 -2.66 12.03 4.00
C LEU A 185 -3.96 11.97 4.80
N ILE A 186 -5.12 11.87 4.13
CA ILE A 186 -6.42 11.68 4.80
C ILE A 186 -6.42 10.38 5.60
N TYR A 187 -5.96 9.28 5.00
CA TYR A 187 -5.84 7.98 5.68
C TYR A 187 -4.95 8.07 6.92
N LEU A 188 -3.76 8.66 6.81
CA LEU A 188 -2.86 8.83 7.96
C LEU A 188 -3.48 9.73 9.04
N GLY A 189 -4.20 10.79 8.66
CA GLY A 189 -4.92 11.66 9.58
C GLY A 189 -6.01 10.92 10.36
N ILE A 190 -6.78 10.06 9.69
CA ILE A 190 -7.79 9.21 10.34
C ILE A 190 -7.15 8.27 11.35
N LEU A 191 -6.05 7.61 10.99
CA LEU A 191 -5.33 6.74 11.91
C LEU A 191 -4.74 7.51 13.10
N HIS A 192 -4.25 8.73 12.87
CA HIS A 192 -3.75 9.57 13.96
C HIS A 192 -4.84 9.92 14.98
N LEU A 193 -6.06 10.22 14.51
CA LEU A 193 -7.22 10.46 15.39
C LEU A 193 -7.61 9.23 16.23
N LEU A 194 -7.29 8.02 15.76
CA LEU A 194 -7.48 6.78 16.52
C LEU A 194 -6.36 6.52 17.56
N GLY A 195 -5.32 7.36 17.58
CA GLY A 195 -4.21 7.30 18.52
C GLY A 195 -2.95 6.63 17.98
N PHE A 196 -2.83 6.42 16.67
CA PHE A 196 -1.60 5.92 16.04
C PHE A 196 -0.61 7.07 15.78
N ASP A 197 0.69 6.82 15.99
CA ASP A 197 1.73 7.82 15.79
C ASP A 197 1.99 8.04 14.29
N PHE A 198 1.70 9.27 13.83
CA PHE A 198 1.89 9.68 12.45
C PHE A 198 3.35 9.63 12.00
N THR A 199 4.28 10.04 12.87
CA THR A 199 5.72 10.05 12.60
C THR A 199 6.23 8.62 12.47
N PHE A 200 5.79 7.74 13.37
CA PHE A 200 6.11 6.31 13.28
C PHE A 200 5.61 5.77 11.95
N MET A 201 4.31 5.93 11.62
CA MET A 201 3.77 5.43 10.35
C MET A 201 4.52 5.94 9.12
N ILE A 202 4.94 7.21 9.05
CA ILE A 202 5.68 7.69 7.86
C ILE A 202 7.11 7.14 7.82
N SER A 203 7.78 7.02 8.97
CA SER A 203 9.18 6.62 9.05
C SER A 203 9.39 5.09 9.04
N SER A 204 8.42 4.32 9.51
CA SER A 204 8.49 2.86 9.64
C SER A 204 7.69 2.10 8.58
N ASN A 205 6.80 2.76 7.81
CA ASN A 205 6.14 2.08 6.71
C ASN A 205 7.17 1.71 5.63
N SER A 206 7.42 0.42 5.49
CA SER A 206 7.88 -0.09 4.21
C SER A 206 6.88 0.36 3.15
N ILE A 207 7.42 0.97 2.10
CA ILE A 207 6.67 1.61 1.02
C ILE A 207 5.77 0.60 0.29
N VAL A 208 6.16 -0.68 0.37
CA VAL A 208 5.43 -1.79 -0.23
C VAL A 208 4.28 -2.27 0.67
N ASP A 209 4.36 -2.14 1.99
CA ASP A 209 3.43 -2.78 2.94
C ASP A 209 2.26 -1.88 3.38
N ILE A 210 2.22 -0.64 2.89
CA ILE A 210 1.15 0.33 3.20
C ILE A 210 -0.27 -0.26 3.02
N PRO A 211 -0.57 -1.01 1.93
CA PRO A 211 -1.90 -1.61 1.78
C PRO A 211 -2.23 -2.67 2.84
N LEU A 212 -1.20 -3.32 3.42
CA LEU A 212 -1.36 -4.35 4.44
C LEU A 212 -1.60 -3.75 5.83
N GLY A 213 -1.09 -2.55 6.11
CA GLY A 213 -1.26 -1.88 7.40
C GLY A 213 -0.44 -2.49 8.53
N GLU A 214 0.76 -3.02 8.23
CA GLU A 214 1.66 -3.65 9.20
C GLU A 214 1.82 -2.82 10.50
N ASN A 215 2.06 -1.52 10.34
CA ASN A 215 2.31 -0.61 11.46
C ASN A 215 1.12 -0.41 12.41
N ILE A 216 -0.07 -0.91 12.05
CA ILE A 216 -1.26 -0.86 12.90
C ILE A 216 -1.25 -2.01 13.91
N MET A 217 -0.52 -3.09 13.62
CA MET A 217 -0.46 -4.28 14.47
C MET A 217 0.48 -4.11 15.67
N THR A 218 1.28 -3.05 15.70
CA THR A 218 2.22 -2.77 16.79
C THR A 218 1.45 -2.52 18.09
N GLY A 219 1.77 -3.24 19.16
CA GLY A 219 1.12 -3.09 20.47
C GLY A 219 -0.15 -3.92 20.67
N LEU A 220 -0.52 -4.78 19.71
CA LEU A 220 -1.64 -5.72 19.90
C LEU A 220 -1.37 -6.65 21.09
N SER A 221 -2.32 -6.70 22.04
CA SER A 221 -2.22 -7.51 23.25
C SER A 221 -2.77 -8.91 22.99
N TYR A 222 -1.86 -9.88 22.82
CA TYR A 222 -2.24 -11.28 22.57
C TYR A 222 -2.78 -12.00 23.81
N LEU A 223 -2.35 -11.57 25.00
CA LEU A 223 -2.74 -12.18 26.28
C LEU A 223 -4.07 -11.64 26.80
N ASN A 224 -4.49 -10.46 26.33
CA ASN A 224 -5.79 -9.88 26.66
C ASN A 224 -6.54 -9.47 25.38
N PRO A 225 -7.27 -10.39 24.73
CA PRO A 225 -8.00 -10.11 23.50
C PRO A 225 -9.03 -8.97 23.62
N ILE A 226 -9.55 -8.72 24.83
CA ILE A 226 -10.61 -7.72 25.10
C ILE A 226 -10.00 -6.34 25.43
N ASP A 227 -8.69 -6.18 25.34
CA ASP A 227 -8.02 -4.88 25.50
C ASP A 227 -8.68 -3.83 24.57
N PRO A 228 -9.15 -2.68 25.10
CA PRO A 228 -9.68 -1.59 24.28
C PRO A 228 -8.74 -1.16 23.15
N TYR A 229 -7.43 -1.34 23.30
CA TYR A 229 -6.46 -1.09 22.23
C TYR A 229 -6.64 -2.05 21.04
N ASN A 230 -6.93 -3.34 21.29
CA ASN A 230 -7.17 -4.31 20.21
C ASN A 230 -8.40 -3.93 19.37
N ILE A 231 -9.42 -3.31 19.97
CA ILE A 231 -10.58 -2.78 19.25
C ILE A 231 -10.15 -1.64 18.31
N LYS A 232 -9.26 -0.74 18.76
CA LYS A 232 -8.71 0.33 17.91
C LYS A 232 -7.93 -0.26 16.73
N VAL A 233 -7.12 -1.28 16.97
CA VAL A 233 -6.36 -2.01 15.93
C VAL A 233 -7.29 -2.64 14.90
N LEU A 234 -8.38 -3.26 15.33
CA LEU A 234 -9.39 -3.83 14.43
C LEU A 234 -10.06 -2.76 13.57
N ILE A 235 -10.49 -1.64 14.17
CA ILE A 235 -11.10 -0.52 13.44
C ILE A 235 -10.12 0.06 12.42
N ALA A 236 -8.87 0.29 12.82
CA ALA A 236 -7.82 0.79 11.95
C ALA A 236 -7.50 -0.18 10.80
N SER A 237 -7.59 -1.49 11.03
CA SER A 237 -7.43 -2.52 10.00
C SER A 237 -8.56 -2.49 8.97
N ILE A 238 -9.81 -2.28 9.42
CA ILE A 238 -10.96 -2.13 8.53
C ILE A 238 -10.80 -0.86 7.68
N ILE A 239 -10.40 0.26 8.28
CA ILE A 239 -10.12 1.51 7.56
C ILE A 239 -9.01 1.29 6.52
N THR A 240 -7.98 0.54 6.88
CA THR A 240 -6.90 0.17 5.95
C THR A 240 -7.38 -0.69 4.81
N ALA A 241 -8.29 -1.64 5.04
CA ALA A 241 -8.88 -2.44 3.97
C ALA A 241 -9.66 -1.56 2.98
N VAL A 242 -10.45 -0.63 3.49
CA VAL A 242 -11.18 0.35 2.65
C VAL A 242 -10.20 1.21 1.85
N TYR A 243 -9.16 1.71 2.51
CA TYR A 243 -8.11 2.51 1.88
C TYR A 243 -7.36 1.73 0.80
N ALA A 244 -6.98 0.47 1.04
CA ALA A 244 -6.28 -0.38 0.08
C ALA A 244 -7.11 -0.63 -1.19
N ILE A 245 -8.41 -0.94 -1.03
CA ILE A 245 -9.32 -1.10 -2.19
C ILE A 245 -9.46 0.24 -2.95
N PHE A 246 -9.66 1.34 -2.22
CA PHE A 246 -9.77 2.67 -2.81
C PHE A 246 -8.54 3.04 -3.62
N ARG A 247 -7.36 2.85 -3.03
CA ARG A 247 -6.06 3.13 -3.63
C ARG A 247 -5.83 2.32 -4.90
N GLY A 248 -6.15 1.02 -4.88
CA GLY A 248 -6.06 0.18 -6.08
C GLY A 248 -6.98 0.64 -7.21
N ASN A 249 -8.21 1.06 -6.90
CA ASN A 249 -9.14 1.61 -7.90
C ASN A 249 -8.66 2.96 -8.45
N LEU A 250 -8.20 3.84 -7.55
CA LEU A 250 -7.64 5.13 -7.90
C LEU A 250 -6.44 4.97 -8.83
N TYR A 251 -5.52 4.05 -8.51
CA TYR A 251 -4.34 3.79 -9.34
C TYR A 251 -4.71 3.35 -10.76
N ARG A 252 -5.68 2.42 -10.89
CA ARG A 252 -6.17 1.97 -12.20
C ARG A 252 -6.74 3.09 -13.04
N ILE A 253 -7.46 4.02 -12.41
CA ILE A 253 -8.00 5.19 -13.09
C ILE A 253 -6.87 6.09 -13.58
N LEU A 254 -5.89 6.38 -12.72
CA LEU A 254 -4.83 7.35 -13.00
C LEU A 254 -3.76 6.83 -13.96
N VAL A 255 -3.38 5.55 -13.87
CA VAL A 255 -2.28 4.99 -14.68
C VAL A 255 -2.60 4.91 -16.17
N GLY A 256 -3.88 4.83 -16.53
CA GLY A 256 -4.35 4.74 -17.92
C GLY A 256 -4.90 6.05 -18.49
N SER A 257 -4.88 7.14 -17.72
CA SER A 257 -5.54 8.39 -18.12
C SER A 257 -4.78 9.66 -17.71
N THR A 258 -4.76 10.63 -18.62
CA THR A 258 -4.35 12.00 -18.33
C THR A 258 -5.59 12.85 -18.04
N ARG A 259 -5.43 14.00 -17.35
CA ARG A 259 -6.55 14.94 -17.12
C ARG A 259 -7.27 15.32 -18.41
N ARG A 260 -6.53 15.54 -19.51
CA ARG A 260 -7.10 15.82 -20.85
C ARG A 260 -7.93 14.64 -21.37
N LYS A 261 -7.43 13.40 -21.24
CA LYS A 261 -8.15 12.20 -21.64
C LYS A 261 -9.43 11.99 -20.81
N ARG A 262 -9.39 12.29 -19.51
CA ARG A 262 -10.56 12.23 -18.62
C ARG A 262 -11.61 13.27 -18.97
N ALA A 263 -11.17 14.50 -19.24
CA ALA A 263 -12.05 15.58 -19.68
C ALA A 263 -12.75 15.25 -21.01
N TYR A 264 -12.03 14.61 -21.93
CA TYR A 264 -12.56 14.19 -23.23
C TYR A 264 -13.61 13.09 -23.10
N MET A 265 -13.33 12.06 -22.30
CA MET A 265 -14.23 10.93 -22.10
C MET A 265 -15.52 11.34 -21.36
N GLY A 266 -15.49 12.44 -20.59
CA GLY A 266 -16.67 13.05 -19.96
C GLY A 266 -17.27 12.25 -18.80
N GLU A 267 -17.05 10.94 -18.80
CA GLU A 267 -17.18 9.99 -17.72
C GLU A 267 -16.06 8.97 -17.95
N LEU A 268 -15.19 8.78 -16.95
CA LEU A 268 -14.21 7.71 -16.99
C LEU A 268 -14.91 6.36 -17.06
#